data_AF-A0AB36TCL4-F1
#
_entry.id   AF-A0AB36TCL4-F1
#
_cell.length_a   1.000
_cell.length_b   1.000
_cell.length_c   1.000
_cell.angle_alpha   90.00
_cell.angle_beta   90.00
_cell.angle_gamma   90.00
#
_symmetry.space_group_name_H-M   'P 1'
#
loop_
_entity.id
_entity.type
_entity.pdbx_description
1 polymer ?
#
loop_
_entity_poly.entity_id
_entity_poly.type
_entity_poly.pdbx_seq_one_letter_code
_entity_poly.pdbx_strand_id
1 'polypeptide(L)'
;MDTQRKIQDKNDFKKMIKTYLKQGRNKLLNEFTGTREAMGRIATEKIKDFIKVMDVGLDEAEREYLRELIVSGMYQSFCYGYSIGKIEGKSENRILI
;
A
#
# COMPACT_ATOMS: atom_id res chain seq x y z
N MET A 1 34.50 -13.87 2.70
CA MET A 1 33.86 -13.06 3.77
C MET A 1 32.82 -12.08 3.23
N ASP A 2 32.89 -11.66 1.96
CA ASP A 2 31.90 -10.74 1.34
C ASP A 2 30.48 -11.30 1.13
N THR A 3 30.34 -12.59 0.77
CA THR A 3 29.03 -13.15 0.40
C THR A 3 28.09 -13.25 1.59
N GLN A 4 28.58 -13.67 2.76
CA GLN A 4 27.76 -13.77 3.97
C GLN A 4 27.30 -12.39 4.47
N ARG A 5 28.14 -11.37 4.35
CA ARG A 5 27.78 -9.98 4.70
C ARG A 5 26.68 -9.42 3.78
N LYS A 6 26.79 -9.63 2.47
CA LYS A 6 25.74 -9.24 1.49
C LYS A 6 24.41 -9.98 1.73
N ILE A 7 24.44 -11.24 2.13
CA ILE A 7 23.23 -12.02 2.48
C ILE A 7 22.59 -11.46 3.75
N GLN A 8 23.40 -11.14 4.76
CA GLN A 8 22.93 -10.54 6.01
C GLN A 8 22.26 -9.19 5.76
N ASP A 9 22.91 -8.28 5.01
CA ASP A 9 22.35 -6.97 4.68
C ASP A 9 21.02 -7.08 3.93
N LYS A 10 20.89 -8.04 3.00
CA LYS A 10 19.63 -8.31 2.29
C LYS A 10 18.54 -8.82 3.22
N ASN A 11 18.88 -9.66 4.19
CA ASN A 11 17.93 -10.17 5.19
C ASN A 11 17.46 -9.05 6.13
N ASP A 12 18.38 -8.19 6.57
CA ASP A 12 18.06 -7.06 7.44
C ASP A 12 17.18 -6.03 6.71
N PHE A 13 17.47 -5.74 5.45
CA PHE A 13 16.61 -4.92 4.60
C PHE A 13 15.21 -5.51 4.45
N LYS A 14 15.10 -6.81 4.14
CA LYS A 14 13.81 -7.51 4.04
C LYS A 14 13.03 -7.46 5.36
N LYS A 15 13.70 -7.63 6.50
CA LYS A 15 13.09 -7.52 7.84
C LYS A 15 12.60 -6.11 8.10
N MET A 16 13.38 -5.10 7.72
CA MET A 16 13.01 -3.68 7.84
C MET A 16 11.77 -3.34 7.00
N ILE A 17 11.73 -3.72 5.72
CA ILE A 17 10.54 -3.52 4.86
C ILE A 17 9.31 -4.17 5.50
N LYS A 18 9.41 -5.43 5.92
CA LYS A 18 8.28 -6.14 6.53
C LYS A 18 7.75 -5.44 7.78
N THR A 19 8.64 -4.88 8.59
CA THR A 19 8.24 -4.09 9.77
C THR A 19 7.48 -2.84 9.37
N TYR A 20 7.96 -2.08 8.38
CA TYR A 20 7.26 -0.88 7.95
C TYR A 20 5.96 -1.14 7.21
N LEU A 21 5.85 -2.26 6.47
CA LEU A 21 4.58 -2.68 5.88
C LEU A 21 3.52 -2.93 6.96
N LYS A 22 3.90 -3.62 8.04
CA LYS A 22 3.00 -3.85 9.19
C LYS A 22 2.60 -2.54 9.87
N GLN A 23 3.54 -1.61 10.04
CA GLN A 23 3.24 -0.30 10.62
C GLN A 23 2.31 0.52 9.73
N GLY A 24 2.59 0.60 8.42
CA GLY A 24 1.76 1.31 7.46
C GLY A 24 0.33 0.76 7.43
N ARG A 25 0.19 -0.57 7.45
CA ARG A 25 -1.12 -1.23 7.55
C ARG A 25 -1.84 -0.88 8.86
N ASN A 26 -1.13 -0.94 9.99
CA ASN A 26 -1.71 -0.62 11.29
C ASN A 26 -2.23 0.83 11.34
N LYS A 27 -1.42 1.78 10.86
CA LYS A 27 -1.81 3.19 10.76
C LYS A 27 -3.00 3.40 9.84
N LEU A 28 -2.99 2.77 8.66
CA LEU A 28 -4.09 2.89 7.72
C LEU A 28 -5.42 2.43 8.33
N LEU A 29 -5.41 1.29 9.01
CA LEU A 29 -6.62 0.70 9.59
C LEU A 29 -7.12 1.47 10.82
N ASN A 30 -6.21 1.94 11.69
CA ASN A 30 -6.58 2.46 13.00
C ASN A 30 -6.49 3.98 13.15
N GLU A 31 -5.69 4.66 12.33
CA GLU A 31 -5.41 6.09 12.47
C GLU A 31 -5.93 6.91 11.27
N PHE A 32 -5.97 6.33 10.07
CA PHE A 32 -6.30 7.05 8.84
C PHE A 32 -7.71 6.74 8.29
N THR A 33 -8.74 6.84 9.14
CA THR A 33 -10.14 6.61 8.74
C THR A 33 -10.56 7.44 7.52
N GLY A 34 -10.24 8.75 7.51
CA GLY A 34 -10.58 9.61 6.36
C GLY A 34 -9.88 9.20 5.06
N THR A 35 -8.67 8.64 5.14
CA THR A 35 -7.98 8.08 3.96
C THR A 35 -8.67 6.83 3.45
N ARG A 36 -9.10 5.93 4.35
CA ARG A 36 -9.86 4.72 3.97
C ARG A 36 -11.20 5.06 3.32
N GLU A 37 -11.92 6.03 3.88
CA GLU A 37 -13.17 6.53 3.30
C GLU A 37 -12.93 7.14 1.91
N ALA A 38 -11.88 7.95 1.75
CA ALA A 38 -11.52 8.52 0.46
C ALA A 38 -11.17 7.43 -0.58
N MET A 39 -10.39 6.41 -0.20
CA MET A 39 -10.11 5.25 -1.05
C MET A 39 -11.39 4.52 -1.47
N GLY A 40 -12.33 4.33 -0.55
CA GLY A 40 -13.65 3.76 -0.84
C GLY A 40 -14.43 4.58 -1.87
N ARG A 41 -14.43 5.92 -1.75
CA ARG A 41 -15.07 6.82 -2.72
C ARG A 41 -14.39 6.75 -4.09
N ILE A 42 -13.05 6.74 -4.13
CA ILE A 42 -12.31 6.60 -5.39
C ILE A 42 -12.63 5.26 -6.05
N ALA A 43 -12.69 4.16 -5.30
CA ALA A 43 -13.05 2.86 -5.83
C ALA A 43 -14.47 2.86 -6.44
N THR A 44 -15.45 3.47 -5.77
CA THR A 44 -16.81 3.63 -6.30
C THR A 44 -16.82 4.41 -7.63
N GLU A 45 -16.07 5.52 -7.73
CA GLU A 45 -15.98 6.27 -8.99
C GLU A 45 -15.30 5.45 -10.09
N LYS A 46 -14.24 4.68 -9.77
CA LYS A 46 -13.57 3.80 -10.73
C LYS A 46 -14.49 2.70 -11.27
N ILE A 47 -15.43 2.20 -10.47
CA ILE A 47 -16.43 1.24 -10.94
C ILE A 47 -17.40 1.89 -11.93
N LYS A 48 -17.83 3.13 -11.68
CA LYS A 48 -18.69 3.86 -12.62
C LYS A 48 -17.98 4.05 -13.96
N ASP A 49 -16.71 4.44 -13.92
CA ASP A 49 -15.87 4.56 -15.12
C ASP A 49 -15.75 3.21 -15.85
N PHE A 50 -15.50 2.13 -15.11
CA PHE A 50 -15.38 0.78 -15.66
C PHE A 50 -16.67 0.35 -16.39
N ILE A 51 -17.83 0.49 -15.74
CA ILE A 51 -19.14 0.14 -16.33
C ILE A 51 -19.37 0.94 -17.62
N LYS A 52 -19.06 2.25 -17.60
CA LYS A 52 -19.22 3.13 -18.75
C LYS A 52 -18.31 2.74 -19.92
N VAL A 53 -17.05 2.37 -19.64
CA VAL A 53 -16.07 2.03 -20.68
C VAL A 53 -16.32 0.63 -21.25
N MET A 54 -16.69 -0.32 -20.40
CA MET A 54 -16.91 -1.71 -20.81
C MET A 54 -18.28 -1.94 -21.44
N ASP A 55 -19.21 -1.00 -21.28
CA ASP A 55 -20.62 -1.14 -21.69
C ASP A 55 -21.27 -2.43 -21.12
N VAL A 56 -20.85 -2.80 -19.90
CA VAL A 56 -21.30 -3.99 -19.18
C VAL A 56 -21.88 -3.56 -17.84
N GLY A 57 -23.13 -3.94 -17.59
CA GLY A 57 -23.74 -3.82 -16.28
C GLY A 57 -23.12 -4.79 -15.28
N LEU A 58 -22.96 -4.34 -14.05
CA LEU A 58 -22.63 -5.19 -12.89
C LEU A 58 -23.79 -5.15 -11.90
N ASP A 59 -24.09 -6.28 -11.28
CA ASP A 59 -25.01 -6.33 -10.14
C ASP A 59 -24.36 -5.77 -8.86
N GLU A 60 -25.11 -5.72 -7.77
CA GLU A 60 -24.64 -5.15 -6.50
C GLU A 60 -23.46 -5.94 -5.90
N ALA A 61 -23.49 -7.27 -5.97
CA ALA A 61 -22.46 -8.13 -5.41
C ALA A 61 -21.16 -8.02 -6.22
N GLU A 62 -21.28 -7.97 -7.55
CA GLU A 62 -20.14 -7.77 -8.45
C GLU A 62 -19.49 -6.39 -8.25
N ARG A 63 -20.30 -5.34 -8.07
CA ARG A 63 -19.80 -4.00 -7.77
C ARG A 63 -19.07 -3.97 -6.44
N GLU A 64 -19.61 -4.58 -5.40
CA GLU A 64 -18.97 -4.59 -4.10
C GLU A 64 -17.66 -5.41 -4.12
N TYR A 65 -17.65 -6.54 -4.81
CA TYR A 65 -16.43 -7.32 -5.01
C TYR A 65 -15.34 -6.51 -5.72
N LEU A 66 -15.70 -5.84 -6.83
CA LEU A 66 -14.77 -5.01 -7.58
C LEU A 66 -14.28 -3.82 -6.74
N ARG A 67 -15.15 -3.25 -5.90
CA ARG A 67 -14.81 -2.15 -5.00
C ARG A 67 -13.75 -2.58 -4.00
N GLU A 68 -13.98 -3.70 -3.32
CA GLU A 68 -13.05 -4.25 -2.34
C GLU A 68 -11.71 -4.65 -2.98
N LEU A 69 -11.73 -5.17 -4.21
CA LEU A 69 -10.50 -5.46 -4.96
C LEU A 69 -9.67 -4.19 -5.21
N ILE A 70 -10.31 -3.11 -5.66
CA ILE A 70 -9.64 -1.82 -5.90
C ILE A 70 -9.11 -1.24 -4.59
N VAL A 71 -9.92 -1.21 -3.53
CA VAL A 71 -9.53 -0.70 -2.21
C VAL A 71 -8.34 -1.50 -1.65
N SER A 72 -8.35 -2.83 -1.77
CA SER A 72 -7.25 -3.70 -1.37
C SER A 72 -5.94 -3.32 -2.08
N GLY A 73 -6.00 -3.06 -3.39
CA GLY A 73 -4.85 -2.57 -4.16
C GLY A 73 -4.35 -1.20 -3.69
N MET A 74 -5.26 -0.28 -3.36
CA MET A 74 -4.90 1.03 -2.78
C MET A 74 -4.25 0.88 -1.41
N TYR A 75 -4.74 -0.03 -0.56
CA TYR A 75 -4.16 -0.30 0.76
C TYR A 75 -2.74 -0.85 0.64
N GLN A 76 -2.52 -1.78 -0.28
CA GLN A 76 -1.20 -2.31 -0.57
C GLN A 76 -0.25 -1.19 -1.02
N SER A 77 -0.68 -0.37 -1.98
CA SER A 77 0.10 0.75 -2.50
C SER A 77 0.46 1.75 -1.41
N PHE A 78 -0.49 2.08 -0.53
CA PHE A 78 -0.26 2.93 0.64
C PHE A 78 0.81 2.33 1.56
N CYS A 79 0.72 1.04 1.89
CA CYS A 79 1.67 0.38 2.79
C CYS A 79 3.08 0.35 2.20
N TYR A 80 3.21 0.10 0.89
CA TYR A 80 4.50 0.15 0.20
C TYR A 80 5.07 1.58 0.19
N GLY A 81 4.26 2.59 -0.16
CA GLY A 81 4.67 3.99 -0.13
C GLY A 81 5.14 4.43 1.25
N TYR A 82 4.39 4.08 2.31
CA TYR A 82 4.80 4.32 3.69
C TYR A 82 6.14 3.66 4.01
N SER A 83 6.32 2.40 3.61
CA SER A 83 7.54 1.64 3.88
C SER A 83 8.77 2.24 3.21
N ILE A 84 8.64 2.63 1.94
CA ILE A 84 9.70 3.28 1.17
C ILE A 84 10.06 4.62 1.83
N GLY A 85 9.08 5.47 2.12
CA GLY A 85 9.33 6.76 2.77
C GLY A 85 10.00 6.65 4.14
N LYS A 86 9.67 5.62 4.94
CA LYS A 86 10.38 5.36 6.22
C LYS A 86 11.83 4.90 6.03
N ILE A 87 12.13 4.19 4.96
CA ILE A 87 13.49 3.75 4.62
C ILE A 87 14.31 4.94 4.13
N GLU A 88 13.77 5.73 3.21
CA GLU A 88 14.41 6.92 2.65
C GLU A 88 14.70 7.97 3.73
N GLY A 89 13.73 8.27 4.60
CA GLY A 89 13.94 9.20 5.72
C GLY A 89 14.94 8.70 6.77
N LYS A 90 15.22 7.39 6.82
CA LYS A 90 16.31 6.84 7.65
C LYS A 90 17.68 6.97 6.99
N SER A 91 17.75 6.93 5.66
CA SER A 91 19.00 7.15 4.92
C SER A 91 19.43 8.61 4.88
N GLU A 92 18.51 9.58 4.88
CA GLU A 92 18.85 11.01 4.91
C GLU A 92 19.51 11.44 6.23
N ASN A 93 19.07 10.88 7.37
CA ASN A 93 19.70 11.11 8.68
C ASN A 93 21.09 10.44 8.84
N ARG A 94 21.63 9.80 7.80
CA ARG A 94 22.99 9.24 7.77
C ARG A 94 24.00 10.11 7.01
N ILE A 95 23.60 11.30 6.55
CA ILE A 95 24.57 12.32 6.12
C ILE A 95 25.19 12.92 7.39
N LEU A 96 26.19 12.23 7.93
CA LEU A 96 27.19 12.84 8.81
C LEU A 96 28.11 13.64 7.88
N ILE A 97 27.96 14.96 7.85
CA ILE A 97 29.00 15.89 7.38
C ILE A 97 30.04 16.00 8.49
#